data_AF-A0A9C9Z8V6-F1
#
_entry.id   AF-A0A9C9Z8V6-F1
#
_cell.length_a   1.000
_cell.length_b   1.000
_cell.length_c   1.000
_cell.angle_alpha   90.00
_cell.angle_beta   90.00
_cell.angle_gamma   90.00
#
_symmetry.space_group_name_H-M   'P 1'
#
loop_
_entity.id
_entity.type
_entity.pdbx_description
1 polymer ?
#
loop_
_entity_poly.entity_id
_entity_poly.type
_entity_poly.pdbx_seq_one_letter_code
_entity_poly.pdbx_strand_id
1 'polypeptide(L)'
;MAAKEIKFSSDARQKMLDGVNVLADAVKVTLGPKGRNVVLERAFGAPAVTKDGVSVAKEIELEDKFENMGVQMVKEVSSKTADVAGDGTTTATVLAQSILNEGMKAVAAGMNPMDLKRGIDKAVVAVVEELKGLSKPCDDNKSITQVGTISANSDDTIGQLIAQAMEKVGKEGVITVEEGSSLQDELDVVEGMQFDRGYLSPYFINNQEKMQAELDS
;
A
#
# COMPACT_ATOMS: atom_id res chain seq x y z
N MET A 1 -29.35 8.85 -19.65
CA MET A 1 -27.93 9.00 -19.28
C MET A 1 -27.75 10.36 -18.63
N ALA A 2 -27.05 10.45 -17.51
CA ALA A 2 -26.74 11.73 -16.88
C ALA A 2 -25.77 12.55 -17.76
N ALA A 3 -25.93 13.87 -17.77
CA ALA A 3 -25.02 14.78 -18.46
C ALA A 3 -23.57 14.62 -17.95
N LYS A 4 -22.59 14.83 -18.82
CA LYS A 4 -21.16 14.69 -18.52
C LYS A 4 -20.50 16.07 -18.56
N GLU A 5 -19.71 16.36 -17.53
CA GLU A 5 -18.82 17.52 -17.52
C GLU A 5 -17.47 17.14 -18.14
N ILE A 6 -16.90 18.03 -18.95
CA ILE A 6 -15.63 17.79 -19.65
C ILE A 6 -14.69 18.97 -19.39
N LYS A 7 -13.50 18.68 -18.88
CA LYS A 7 -12.40 19.63 -18.69
C LYS A 7 -11.23 19.25 -19.58
N PHE A 8 -10.43 20.24 -19.97
CA PHE A 8 -9.33 20.06 -20.91
C PHE A 8 -8.02 20.64 -20.35
N SER A 9 -6.90 20.16 -20.90
CA SER A 9 -5.58 20.77 -20.77
C SER A 9 -5.13 21.01 -19.32
N SER A 10 -4.70 22.22 -18.98
CA SER A 10 -4.18 22.58 -17.66
C SER A 10 -5.23 22.51 -16.56
N ASP A 11 -6.47 22.94 -16.83
CA ASP A 11 -7.55 22.96 -15.82
C ASP A 11 -7.85 21.54 -15.31
N ALA A 12 -7.98 20.57 -16.23
CA ALA A 12 -8.19 19.17 -15.85
C ALA A 12 -7.00 18.60 -15.05
N ARG A 13 -5.77 18.87 -15.49
CA ARG A 13 -4.57 18.32 -14.85
C ARG A 13 -4.30 18.95 -13.49
N GLN A 14 -4.58 20.24 -13.32
CA GLN A 14 -4.41 20.93 -12.04
C GLN A 14 -5.37 20.34 -11.00
N LYS A 15 -6.66 20.18 -11.33
CA LYS A 15 -7.62 19.54 -10.43
C LYS A 15 -7.21 18.13 -10.04
N MET A 16 -6.80 17.30 -11.00
CA MET A 16 -6.30 15.97 -10.68
C MET A 16 -5.07 16.01 -9.76
N LEU A 17 -4.14 16.94 -10.00
CA LEU A 17 -2.93 17.11 -9.19
C LEU A 17 -3.27 17.56 -7.76
N ASP A 18 -4.25 18.44 -7.60
CA ASP A 18 -4.72 18.89 -6.29
C ASP A 18 -5.26 17.71 -5.47
N GLY A 19 -6.08 16.84 -6.09
CA GLY A 19 -6.54 15.61 -5.45
C GLY A 19 -5.41 14.65 -5.08
N VAL A 20 -4.44 14.44 -5.99
CA VAL A 20 -3.24 13.63 -5.71
C VAL A 20 -2.46 14.19 -4.51
N ASN A 21 -2.32 15.51 -4.42
CA ASN A 21 -1.61 16.16 -3.32
C ASN A 21 -2.35 15.99 -2.00
N VAL A 22 -3.68 16.11 -1.97
CA VAL A 22 -4.47 15.86 -0.75
C VAL A 22 -4.25 14.44 -0.24
N LEU A 23 -4.36 13.43 -1.11
CA LEU A 23 -4.12 12.04 -0.75
C LEU A 23 -2.69 11.83 -0.22
N ALA A 24 -1.69 12.28 -0.99
CA ALA A 24 -0.30 12.06 -0.65
C ALA A 24 0.12 12.81 0.62
N ASP A 25 -0.39 14.02 0.84
CA ASP A 25 -0.09 14.80 2.04
C ASP A 25 -0.67 14.17 3.31
N ALA A 26 -1.84 13.54 3.21
CA ALA A 26 -2.44 12.79 4.31
C ALA A 26 -1.70 11.47 4.58
N VAL A 27 -1.25 10.77 3.53
CA VAL A 27 -0.58 9.47 3.67
C VAL A 27 0.88 9.63 4.11
N LYS A 28 1.63 10.61 3.58
CA LYS A 28 3.07 10.74 3.81
C LYS A 28 3.47 11.02 5.26
N VAL A 29 2.57 11.56 6.08
CA VAL A 29 2.86 11.82 7.51
C VAL A 29 3.04 10.53 8.31
N THR A 30 2.54 9.40 7.78
CA THR A 30 2.68 8.07 8.38
C THR A 30 4.00 7.37 8.06
N LEU A 31 4.81 7.94 7.15
CA LEU A 31 6.00 7.27 6.63
C LEU A 31 7.11 7.10 7.69
N GLY A 32 7.58 5.86 7.83
CA GLY A 32 8.77 5.50 8.60
C GLY A 32 8.54 5.42 10.12
N PRO A 33 9.61 5.14 10.90
CA PRO A 33 9.50 4.88 12.35
C PRO A 33 9.06 6.09 13.17
N LYS A 34 9.20 7.31 12.61
CA LYS A 34 8.71 8.56 13.20
C LYS A 34 7.40 9.04 12.56
N GLY A 35 6.69 8.14 11.88
CA GLY A 35 5.35 8.38 11.36
C GLY A 35 4.40 8.87 12.45
N ARG A 36 3.62 9.90 12.11
CA ARG A 36 2.60 10.48 12.98
C ARG A 36 1.28 9.77 12.80
N ASN A 37 0.47 9.79 13.86
CA ASN A 37 -0.88 9.25 13.82
C ASN A 37 -1.78 10.13 12.95
N VAL A 38 -2.62 9.48 12.16
CA VAL A 38 -3.75 10.08 11.48
C VAL A 38 -5.02 9.64 12.20
N VAL A 39 -5.92 10.58 12.43
CA VAL A 39 -7.21 10.34 13.09
C VAL A 39 -8.29 10.31 12.01
N LEU A 40 -9.03 9.21 11.95
CA LEU A 40 -10.07 8.94 10.97
C LEU A 40 -11.43 8.93 11.69
N GLU A 41 -12.38 9.67 11.15
CA GLU A 41 -13.75 9.68 11.66
C GLU A 41 -14.40 8.32 11.40
N ARG A 42 -15.20 7.83 12.36
CA ARG A 42 -16.10 6.71 12.18
C ARG A 42 -17.53 7.18 12.40
N ALA A 43 -18.46 6.71 11.57
CA ALA A 43 -19.88 7.08 11.67
C ALA A 43 -20.51 6.73 13.04
N PHE A 44 -19.94 5.75 13.75
CA PHE A 44 -20.35 5.36 15.09
C PHE A 44 -19.12 5.05 15.96
N GLY A 45 -19.21 5.43 17.23
CA GLY A 45 -18.17 5.13 18.22
C GLY A 45 -17.02 6.15 18.24
N ALA A 46 -15.85 5.68 18.69
CA ALA A 46 -14.64 6.50 18.77
C ALA A 46 -13.93 6.58 17.40
N PRO A 47 -13.20 7.67 17.12
CA PRO A 47 -12.41 7.79 15.91
C PRO A 47 -11.29 6.72 15.88
N ALA A 48 -10.97 6.24 14.68
CA ALA A 48 -9.83 5.34 14.50
C ALA A 48 -8.54 6.15 14.45
N VAL A 49 -7.52 5.68 15.16
CA VAL A 49 -6.18 6.29 15.15
C VAL A 49 -5.24 5.29 14.51
N THR A 50 -4.61 5.67 13.39
CA THR A 50 -3.76 4.75 12.64
C THR A 50 -2.46 5.42 12.17
N LYS A 51 -1.43 4.60 11.99
CA LYS A 51 -0.18 4.92 11.26
C LYS A 51 -0.07 4.14 9.96
N ASP A 52 -1.10 3.39 9.59
CA ASP A 52 -1.10 2.65 8.35
C ASP A 52 -1.55 3.56 7.18
N GLY A 53 -0.64 3.78 6.24
CA GLY A 53 -0.89 4.58 5.04
C GLY A 53 -1.98 3.98 4.13
N VAL A 54 -2.18 2.66 4.15
CA VAL A 54 -3.23 2.00 3.35
C VAL A 54 -4.60 2.35 3.90
N SER A 55 -4.79 2.21 5.22
CA SER A 55 -6.01 2.60 5.91
C SER A 55 -6.34 4.08 5.67
N VAL A 56 -5.35 4.97 5.78
CA VAL A 56 -5.54 6.41 5.49
C VAL A 56 -5.94 6.64 4.04
N ALA A 57 -5.27 5.99 3.08
CA ALA A 57 -5.58 6.14 1.67
C ALA A 57 -7.01 5.67 1.35
N LYS A 58 -7.48 4.57 1.98
CA LYS A 58 -8.83 4.01 1.78
C LYS A 58 -9.94 5.00 2.15
N GLU A 59 -9.79 5.75 3.23
CA GLU A 59 -10.80 6.71 3.70
C GLU A 59 -10.87 8.01 2.88
N ILE A 60 -9.87 8.31 2.05
CA ILE A 60 -9.85 9.57 1.31
C ILE A 60 -10.72 9.45 0.04
N GLU A 61 -11.77 10.27 0.02
CA GLU A 61 -12.65 10.53 -1.10
C GLU A 61 -12.99 12.03 -1.13
N LEU A 62 -12.95 12.63 -2.33
CA LEU A 62 -13.17 14.07 -2.49
C LEU A 62 -14.50 14.35 -3.19
N GLU A 63 -15.16 15.45 -2.80
CA GLU A 63 -16.43 15.87 -3.40
C GLU A 63 -16.27 16.29 -4.87
N ASP A 64 -15.17 16.99 -5.20
CA ASP A 64 -14.88 17.34 -6.58
C ASP A 64 -14.48 16.09 -7.37
N LYS A 65 -15.23 15.82 -8.44
CA LYS A 65 -15.07 14.60 -9.23
C LYS A 65 -13.70 14.52 -9.92
N PHE A 66 -13.12 15.64 -10.36
CA PHE A 66 -11.82 15.65 -11.04
C PHE A 66 -10.67 15.47 -10.06
N GLU A 67 -10.77 16.09 -8.88
CA GLU A 67 -9.83 15.84 -7.78
C GLU A 67 -9.90 14.38 -7.32
N ASN A 68 -11.11 13.85 -7.10
CA ASN A 68 -11.31 12.46 -6.70
C ASN A 68 -10.80 11.48 -7.76
N MET A 69 -10.93 11.78 -9.06
CA MET A 69 -10.29 10.97 -10.10
C MET A 69 -8.76 10.87 -9.91
N GLY A 70 -8.10 11.97 -9.52
CA GLY A 70 -6.68 11.99 -9.16
C GLY A 70 -6.37 11.07 -7.98
N VAL A 71 -7.19 11.16 -6.92
CA VAL A 71 -7.10 10.31 -5.73
C VAL A 71 -7.23 8.82 -6.09
N GLN A 72 -8.28 8.45 -6.83
CA GLN A 72 -8.53 7.04 -7.18
C GLN A 72 -7.39 6.44 -8.02
N MET A 73 -6.81 7.20 -8.96
CA MET A 73 -5.68 6.72 -9.75
C MET A 73 -4.46 6.38 -8.88
N VAL A 74 -4.13 7.22 -7.89
CA VAL A 74 -2.98 6.96 -7.02
C VAL A 74 -3.29 5.87 -5.99
N LYS A 75 -4.53 5.81 -5.48
CA LYS A 75 -5.00 4.69 -4.63
C LYS A 75 -4.83 3.34 -5.32
N GLU A 76 -5.17 3.26 -6.61
CA GLU A 76 -5.01 2.01 -7.38
C GLU A 76 -3.52 1.63 -7.54
N VAL A 77 -2.64 2.60 -7.76
CA VAL A 77 -1.18 2.35 -7.84
C VAL A 77 -0.64 1.86 -6.50
N SER A 78 -1.04 2.49 -5.39
CA SER A 78 -0.62 2.06 -4.06
C SER A 78 -1.18 0.69 -3.68
N SER A 79 -2.44 0.41 -4.03
CA SER A 79 -3.07 -0.89 -3.74
C SER A 79 -2.36 -2.03 -4.45
N LYS A 80 -2.05 -1.88 -5.74
CA LYS A 80 -1.30 -2.89 -6.51
C LYS A 80 0.09 -3.14 -5.94
N THR A 81 0.72 -2.13 -5.35
CA THR A 81 2.01 -2.30 -4.67
C THR A 81 1.84 -3.17 -3.42
N ALA A 82 0.79 -2.93 -2.63
CA ALA A 82 0.44 -3.77 -1.48
C ALA A 82 0.12 -5.21 -1.89
N ASP A 83 -0.67 -5.39 -2.96
CA ASP A 83 -1.12 -6.72 -3.40
C ASP A 83 0.05 -7.61 -3.84
N VAL A 84 1.09 -7.03 -4.44
CA VAL A 84 2.25 -7.78 -4.96
C VAL A 84 3.38 -7.88 -3.95
N ALA A 85 3.66 -6.81 -3.20
CA ALA A 85 4.83 -6.72 -2.32
C ALA A 85 4.50 -6.81 -0.83
N GLY A 86 3.24 -6.64 -0.42
CA GLY A 86 2.80 -6.63 0.98
C GLY A 86 3.12 -5.34 1.77
N ASP A 87 4.00 -4.49 1.24
CA ASP A 87 4.44 -3.22 1.86
C ASP A 87 4.79 -2.18 0.76
N GLY A 88 5.08 -0.94 1.15
CA GLY A 88 5.57 0.12 0.26
C GLY A 88 4.48 1.02 -0.31
N THR A 89 3.25 0.92 0.18
CA THR A 89 2.10 1.73 -0.29
C THR A 89 2.29 3.22 -0.06
N THR A 90 2.79 3.60 1.12
CA THR A 90 3.15 4.99 1.46
C THR A 90 4.28 5.49 0.57
N THR A 91 5.30 4.65 0.35
CA THR A 91 6.44 4.98 -0.52
C THR A 91 6.00 5.20 -1.97
N ALA A 92 5.15 4.32 -2.51
CA ALA A 92 4.60 4.44 -3.86
C ALA A 92 3.80 5.73 -4.02
N THR A 93 2.98 6.08 -3.03
CA THR A 93 2.19 7.33 -3.02
C THR A 93 3.09 8.57 -3.04
N VAL A 94 4.14 8.60 -2.20
CA VAL A 94 5.08 9.73 -2.14
C VAL A 94 5.88 9.88 -3.44
N LEU A 95 6.33 8.77 -4.03
CA LEU A 95 7.02 8.78 -5.32
C LEU A 95 6.10 9.27 -6.45
N ALA A 96 4.86 8.78 -6.48
CA ALA A 96 3.85 9.22 -7.46
C ALA A 96 3.60 10.73 -7.36
N GLN A 97 3.43 11.25 -6.14
CA GLN A 97 3.28 12.69 -5.90
C GLN A 97 4.46 13.48 -6.47
N SER A 98 5.69 13.06 -6.18
CA SER A 98 6.90 13.77 -6.62
C SER A 98 7.03 13.79 -8.15
N ILE A 99 6.87 12.62 -8.79
CA ILE A 99 6.98 12.48 -10.25
C ILE A 99 5.88 13.30 -10.95
N LEU A 100 4.65 13.26 -10.46
CA LEU A 100 3.53 13.99 -11.05
C LEU A 100 3.72 15.51 -10.91
N ASN A 101 4.11 16.01 -9.74
CA ASN A 101 4.32 17.44 -9.55
C ASN A 101 5.42 17.99 -10.47
N GLU A 102 6.57 17.32 -10.56
CA GLU A 102 7.67 17.77 -11.43
C GLU A 102 7.35 17.58 -12.91
N GLY A 103 6.70 16.47 -13.28
CA GLY A 103 6.22 16.24 -14.64
C GLY A 103 5.22 17.31 -15.09
N MET A 104 4.30 17.70 -14.20
CA MET A 104 3.32 18.75 -14.49
C MET A 104 3.96 20.13 -14.67
N LYS A 105 4.99 20.48 -13.88
CA LYS A 105 5.79 21.70 -14.08
C LYS A 105 6.50 21.70 -15.43
N ALA A 106 7.11 20.57 -15.81
CA ALA A 106 7.80 20.43 -17.09
C ALA A 106 6.84 20.56 -18.28
N VAL A 107 5.65 19.97 -18.19
CA VAL A 107 4.60 20.13 -19.21
C VAL A 107 4.10 21.57 -19.29
N ALA A 108 3.92 22.25 -18.16
CA ALA A 108 3.55 23.67 -18.13
C ALA A 108 4.64 24.57 -18.75
N ALA A 109 5.91 24.18 -18.66
CA ALA A 109 7.03 24.83 -19.33
C ALA A 109 7.11 24.54 -20.85
N GLY A 110 6.17 23.78 -21.41
CA GLY A 110 6.07 23.48 -22.84
C GLY A 110 6.84 22.23 -23.28
N MET A 111 7.35 21.41 -22.37
CA MET A 111 7.98 20.14 -22.71
C MET A 111 6.92 19.12 -23.18
N ASN A 112 7.30 18.24 -24.11
CA ASN A 112 6.42 17.20 -24.63
C ASN A 112 6.14 16.12 -23.56
N PRO A 113 4.87 15.93 -23.13
CA PRO A 113 4.51 14.93 -22.13
C PRO A 113 4.91 13.49 -22.52
N MET A 114 4.89 13.16 -23.81
CA MET A 114 5.25 11.82 -24.28
C MET A 114 6.75 11.55 -24.13
N ASP A 115 7.59 12.56 -24.35
CA ASP A 115 9.04 12.43 -24.20
C ASP A 115 9.44 12.43 -22.72
N LEU A 116 8.75 13.22 -21.88
CA LEU A 116 8.89 13.13 -20.43
C LEU A 116 8.57 11.73 -19.91
N LYS A 117 7.43 11.17 -20.33
CA LYS A 117 7.06 9.79 -19.97
C LYS A 117 8.13 8.79 -20.40
N ARG A 118 8.61 8.84 -21.65
CA ARG A 118 9.67 7.93 -22.14
C ARG A 118 10.96 8.08 -21.33
N GLY A 119 11.31 9.29 -20.94
CA GLY A 119 12.48 9.56 -20.10
C GLY A 119 12.33 8.94 -18.71
N ILE A 120 11.17 9.13 -18.07
CA ILE A 120 10.84 8.52 -16.77
C ILE A 120 10.88 6.99 -16.88
N ASP A 121 10.22 6.41 -17.89
CA ASP A 121 10.18 4.95 -18.08
C ASP A 121 11.61 4.37 -18.23
N LYS A 122 12.49 5.02 -19.00
CA LYS A 122 13.89 4.61 -19.13
C LYS A 122 14.67 4.70 -17.81
N ALA A 123 14.47 5.79 -17.07
CA ALA A 123 15.13 5.97 -15.78
C ALA A 123 14.68 4.91 -14.76
N VAL A 124 13.39 4.61 -14.71
CA VAL A 124 12.83 3.58 -13.83
C VAL A 124 13.44 2.21 -14.15
N VAL A 125 13.55 1.83 -15.42
CA VAL A 125 14.18 0.56 -15.82
C VAL A 125 15.61 0.48 -15.31
N ALA A 126 16.43 1.50 -15.55
CA ALA A 126 17.82 1.53 -15.11
C ALA A 126 17.95 1.47 -13.57
N VAL A 127 17.09 2.20 -12.84
CA VAL A 127 17.08 2.18 -11.37
C VAL A 127 16.67 0.81 -10.83
N VAL A 128 15.69 0.14 -11.45
CA VAL A 128 15.26 -1.20 -11.04
C VAL A 128 16.36 -2.23 -11.28
N GLU A 129 17.09 -2.14 -12.40
CA GLU A 129 18.24 -3.00 -12.66
C GLU A 129 19.36 -2.81 -11.63
N GLU A 130 19.69 -1.56 -11.30
CA GLU A 130 20.69 -1.26 -10.28
C GLU A 130 20.24 -1.73 -8.88
N LEU A 131 18.97 -1.54 -8.52
CA LEU A 131 18.41 -2.04 -7.26
C LEU A 131 18.52 -3.56 -7.14
N LYS A 132 18.32 -4.29 -8.24
CA LYS A 132 18.54 -5.75 -8.25
C LYS A 132 20.02 -6.10 -8.03
N GLY A 133 20.94 -5.32 -8.60
CA GLY A 133 22.38 -5.48 -8.38
C GLY A 133 22.83 -5.19 -6.95
N LEU A 134 22.17 -4.23 -6.28
CA LEU A 134 22.43 -3.87 -4.88
C LEU A 134 21.76 -4.81 -3.87
N SER A 135 20.77 -5.60 -4.32
CA SER A 135 20.00 -6.51 -3.47
C SER A 135 20.90 -7.54 -2.81
N LYS A 136 20.61 -7.82 -1.53
CA LYS A 136 21.29 -8.86 -0.75
C LYS A 136 20.28 -9.95 -0.39
N PRO A 137 20.56 -11.23 -0.69
CA PRO A 137 19.71 -12.33 -0.25
C PRO A 137 19.52 -12.33 1.27
N CYS A 138 18.27 -12.50 1.72
CA CYS A 138 17.93 -12.72 3.13
C CYS A 138 17.82 -14.22 3.38
N ASP A 139 18.96 -14.89 3.48
CA ASP A 139 19.00 -16.34 3.56
C ASP A 139 19.00 -16.88 4.99
N ASP A 140 19.47 -16.08 5.94
CA ASP A 140 19.65 -16.45 7.34
C ASP A 140 18.51 -15.93 8.22
N ASN A 141 18.24 -16.67 9.30
CA ASN A 141 17.15 -16.37 10.24
C ASN A 141 17.24 -14.95 10.82
N LYS A 142 18.47 -14.46 11.05
CA LYS A 142 18.69 -13.10 11.57
C LYS A 142 18.27 -12.03 10.58
N SER A 143 18.57 -12.18 9.29
CA SER A 143 18.10 -11.27 8.24
C SER A 143 16.57 -11.26 8.14
N ILE A 144 15.92 -12.42 8.23
CA ILE A 144 14.46 -12.56 8.22
C ILE A 144 13.84 -11.85 9.43
N THR A 145 14.36 -12.09 10.63
CA THR A 145 13.93 -11.39 11.86
C THR A 145 14.04 -9.88 11.67
N GLN A 146 15.17 -9.39 11.16
CA GLN A 146 15.41 -7.96 10.99
C GLN A 146 14.42 -7.32 9.99
N VAL A 147 14.11 -8.00 8.88
CA VAL A 147 13.11 -7.53 7.93
C VAL A 147 11.73 -7.47 8.59
N GLY A 148 11.32 -8.55 9.25
CA GLY A 148 10.03 -8.61 9.96
C GLY A 148 9.89 -7.50 11.02
N THR A 149 10.93 -7.27 11.81
CA THR A 149 10.97 -6.20 12.81
C THR A 149 10.80 -4.82 12.21
N ILE A 150 11.50 -4.51 11.11
CA ILE A 150 11.41 -3.20 10.46
C ILE A 150 10.01 -2.97 9.90
N SER A 151 9.43 -3.97 9.23
CA SER A 151 8.07 -3.91 8.69
C SER A 151 7.01 -3.82 9.80
N ALA A 152 7.26 -4.41 10.97
CA ALA A 152 6.40 -4.31 12.14
C ALA A 152 6.64 -3.02 12.97
N ASN A 153 7.10 -1.93 12.35
CA ASN A 153 7.40 -0.65 13.03
C ASN A 153 8.42 -0.76 14.17
N SER A 154 9.48 -1.55 13.96
CA SER A 154 10.55 -1.82 14.94
C SER A 154 10.10 -2.66 16.15
N ASP A 155 9.15 -3.56 15.93
CA ASP A 155 8.75 -4.55 16.94
C ASP A 155 9.59 -5.83 16.83
N ASP A 156 10.44 -6.07 17.83
CA ASP A 156 11.32 -7.23 17.89
C ASP A 156 10.55 -8.54 18.15
N THR A 157 9.40 -8.50 18.84
CA THR A 157 8.65 -9.73 19.16
C THR A 157 8.02 -10.31 17.90
N ILE A 158 7.39 -9.45 17.09
CA ILE A 158 6.76 -9.83 15.82
C ILE A 158 7.81 -10.36 14.83
N GLY A 159 8.96 -9.68 14.70
CA GLY A 159 10.03 -10.15 13.84
C GLY A 159 10.56 -11.54 14.22
N GLN A 160 10.67 -11.82 15.52
CA GLN A 160 11.09 -13.13 16.01
C GLN A 160 10.05 -14.22 15.76
N LEU A 161 8.76 -13.92 15.98
CA LEU A 161 7.66 -14.86 15.72
C LEU A 161 7.59 -15.27 14.25
N ILE A 162 7.69 -14.29 13.33
CA ILE A 162 7.70 -14.55 11.88
C ILE A 162 8.88 -15.46 11.52
N ALA A 163 10.07 -15.16 12.03
CA ALA A 163 11.27 -15.92 11.77
C ALA A 163 11.15 -17.37 12.26
N GLN A 164 10.62 -17.59 13.47
CA GLN A 164 10.33 -18.92 14.01
C GLN A 164 9.26 -19.67 13.21
N ALA A 165 8.22 -18.98 12.76
CA ALA A 165 7.18 -19.57 11.92
C ALA A 165 7.78 -20.07 10.59
N MET A 166 8.52 -19.21 9.89
CA MET A 166 9.21 -19.56 8.63
C MET A 166 10.23 -20.69 8.80
N GLU A 167 10.88 -20.81 9.95
CA GLU A 167 11.79 -21.93 10.25
C GLU A 167 11.04 -23.26 10.39
N LYS A 168 9.83 -23.26 10.98
CA LYS A 168 9.01 -24.47 11.15
C LYS A 168 8.33 -24.94 9.86
N VAL A 169 7.74 -24.02 9.09
CA VAL A 169 6.99 -24.37 7.86
C VAL A 169 7.84 -24.30 6.58
N GLY A 170 9.05 -23.74 6.65
CA GLY A 170 9.90 -23.45 5.50
C GLY A 170 9.59 -22.09 4.86
N LYS A 171 10.52 -21.57 4.05
CA LYS A 171 10.41 -20.23 3.45
C LYS A 171 9.21 -20.04 2.50
N GLU A 172 8.75 -21.14 1.89
CA GLU A 172 7.58 -21.17 1.01
C GLU A 172 6.35 -21.82 1.69
N GLY A 173 6.41 -22.00 3.02
CA GLY A 173 5.31 -22.52 3.81
C GLY A 173 4.19 -21.50 4.00
N VAL A 174 2.99 -21.99 4.30
CA VAL A 174 1.82 -21.15 4.56
C VAL A 174 1.85 -20.67 6.01
N ILE A 175 1.71 -19.36 6.22
CA ILE A 175 1.60 -18.74 7.53
C ILE A 175 0.28 -17.97 7.58
N THR A 176 -0.54 -18.25 8.59
CA THR A 176 -1.79 -17.54 8.87
C THR A 176 -1.67 -16.77 10.20
N VAL A 177 -2.47 -15.71 10.34
CA VAL A 177 -2.51 -14.90 11.56
C VAL A 177 -3.97 -14.79 12.00
N GLU A 178 -4.23 -15.17 13.25
CA GLU A 178 -5.55 -15.19 13.88
C GLU A 178 -5.53 -14.36 15.16
N GLU A 179 -6.68 -13.87 15.60
CA GLU A 179 -6.79 -13.15 16.87
C GLU A 179 -6.71 -14.14 18.04
N GLY A 180 -5.72 -13.95 18.91
CA GLY A 180 -5.56 -14.76 20.12
C GLY A 180 -6.57 -14.41 21.20
N SER A 181 -6.96 -15.41 21.99
CA SER A 181 -7.78 -15.21 23.20
C SER A 181 -6.95 -14.83 24.45
N SER A 182 -5.62 -14.96 24.36
CA SER A 182 -4.66 -14.69 25.43
C SER A 182 -3.98 -13.33 25.23
N LEU A 183 -3.30 -12.84 26.27
CA LEU A 183 -2.49 -11.62 26.20
C LEU A 183 -1.11 -11.85 25.56
N GLN A 184 -0.74 -13.11 25.31
CA GLN A 184 0.55 -13.49 24.78
C GLN A 184 0.40 -13.94 23.33
N ASP A 185 1.40 -13.59 22.51
CA ASP A 185 1.48 -14.08 21.15
C ASP A 185 1.88 -15.57 21.18
N GLU A 186 1.17 -16.40 20.43
CA GLU A 186 1.37 -17.84 20.37
C GLU A 186 1.67 -18.28 18.92
N LEU A 187 2.55 -19.27 18.76
CA LEU A 187 2.91 -19.85 17.47
C LEU A 187 2.61 -21.35 17.49
N ASP A 188 1.55 -21.75 16.80
CA ASP A 188 1.18 -23.15 16.61
C ASP A 188 1.37 -23.57 15.15
N VAL A 189 1.64 -24.86 14.94
CA VAL A 189 1.78 -25.45 13.60
C VAL A 189 0.72 -26.52 13.44
N VAL A 190 -0.22 -26.26 12.54
CA VAL A 190 -1.33 -27.17 12.22
C VAL A 190 -1.13 -27.79 10.85
N GLU A 191 -1.63 -29.01 10.66
CA GLU A 191 -1.69 -29.63 9.35
C GLU A 191 -2.87 -29.04 8.55
N GLY A 192 -2.57 -28.34 7.46
CA GLY A 192 -3.55 -27.73 6.58
C GLY A 192 -3.07 -27.67 5.13
N MET A 193 -3.92 -27.16 4.23
CA MET A 193 -3.54 -26.95 2.83
C MET A 193 -4.12 -25.65 2.28
N GLN A 194 -3.38 -25.01 1.39
CA GLN A 194 -3.81 -23.87 0.58
C GLN A 194 -3.76 -24.26 -0.91
N PHE A 195 -4.71 -23.76 -1.69
CA PHE A 195 -4.74 -23.94 -3.14
C PHE A 195 -5.10 -22.63 -3.85
N ASP A 196 -4.63 -22.46 -5.09
CA ASP A 196 -4.82 -21.24 -5.88
C ASP A 196 -6.22 -21.15 -6.52
N ARG A 197 -7.27 -21.16 -5.69
CA ARG A 197 -8.64 -20.82 -6.11
C ARG A 197 -9.33 -19.94 -5.08
N GLY A 198 -9.80 -18.78 -5.53
CA GLY A 198 -10.62 -17.87 -4.73
C GLY A 198 -12.11 -18.16 -4.84
N TYR A 199 -12.91 -17.31 -4.19
CA TYR A 199 -14.37 -17.32 -4.26
C TYR A 199 -14.88 -16.90 -5.64
N LEU A 200 -15.99 -17.51 -6.09
CA LEU A 200 -16.63 -17.19 -7.38
C LEU A 200 -17.34 -15.84 -7.40
N SER A 201 -17.71 -15.33 -6.22
CA SER A 201 -18.51 -14.13 -6.06
C SER A 201 -17.98 -13.29 -4.89
N PRO A 202 -17.78 -11.97 -5.06
CA PRO A 202 -17.41 -11.08 -3.95
C PRO A 202 -18.43 -11.07 -2.82
N TYR A 203 -19.67 -11.50 -3.07
CA TYR A 203 -20.71 -11.58 -2.04
C TYR A 203 -20.49 -12.68 -1.00
N PHE A 204 -19.50 -13.57 -1.19
CA PHE A 204 -19.11 -14.55 -0.18
C PHE A 204 -18.18 -13.98 0.91
N ILE A 205 -17.69 -12.75 0.74
CA ILE A 205 -16.83 -12.08 1.71
C ILE A 205 -17.66 -11.70 2.95
N ASN A 206 -17.21 -12.14 4.12
CA ASN A 206 -17.75 -11.71 5.41
C ASN A 206 -16.77 -10.84 6.22
N ASN A 207 -15.47 -10.90 5.92
CA ASN A 207 -14.48 -9.93 6.41
C ASN A 207 -14.15 -8.90 5.32
N GLN A 208 -14.81 -7.73 5.40
CA GLN A 208 -14.64 -6.66 4.40
C GLN A 208 -13.27 -5.96 4.46
N GLU A 209 -12.59 -5.97 5.61
CA GLU A 209 -11.29 -5.31 5.76
C GLU A 209 -10.19 -6.08 5.03
N LYS A 210 -10.17 -7.41 5.21
CA LYS A 210 -9.22 -8.33 4.57
C LYS A 210 -9.69 -8.84 3.21
N MET A 211 -10.95 -8.60 2.83
CA MET A 211 -11.59 -9.16 1.63
C MET A 211 -11.58 -10.70 1.63
N GLN A 212 -11.83 -11.30 2.80
CA GLN A 212 -11.77 -12.74 3.06
C GLN A 212 -13.15 -13.33 3.39
N ALA A 213 -13.30 -14.62 3.09
CA ALA A 213 -14.45 -15.44 3.47
C ALA A 213 -14.01 -16.40 4.58
N GLU A 214 -14.24 -16.00 5.83
CA GLU A 214 -13.90 -16.76 7.02
C GLU A 214 -15.07 -17.68 7.38
N LEU A 215 -14.84 -18.99 7.50
CA LEU A 215 -15.87 -19.95 7.89
C LEU A 215 -15.48 -20.55 9.24
N ASP A 216 -16.30 -20.31 10.27
CA ASP A 216 -16.12 -20.98 11.55
C ASP A 216 -16.34 -22.48 11.40
N SER A 217 -15.49 -23.27 12.07
CA SER A 217 -15.68 -24.71 12.27
C SER A 217 -16.24 -25.00 13.65
#